data_AF-A0A0F9I9U6-F1
#
_entry.id   AF-A0A0F9I9U6-F1
#
_cell.length_a   1.000
_cell.length_b   1.000
_cell.length_c   1.000
_cell.angle_alpha   90.00
_cell.angle_beta   90.00
_cell.angle_gamma   90.00
#
_symmetry.space_group_name_H-M   'P 1'
#
loop_
_entity.id
_entity.type
_entity.pdbx_description
1 polymer ?
#
loop_
_entity_poly.entity_id
_entity_poly.type
_entity_poly.pdbx_seq_one_letter_code
_entity_poly.pdbx_strand_id
1 'polypeptide(L)'
;MVTTVVNLKEEPFDIYIGRPSLFGNPFYIGRDGTREECIEKFKSFFYSNMNLMRATKEKLSGKVLGCYCKPLPCHGDIIAEYLNGLEKDEKRTASS
;
A
#
# COMPACT_ATOMS: atom_id res chain seq x y z
N MET A 1 8.32 7.94 10.24
CA MET A 1 8.95 6.62 10.05
C MET A 1 8.54 6.13 8.68
N VAL A 2 9.49 5.76 7.82
CA VAL A 2 9.17 5.39 6.44
C VAL A 2 8.44 4.05 6.37
N THR A 3 7.36 4.00 5.60
CA THR A 3 6.67 2.75 5.26
C THR A 3 7.32 2.15 4.02
N THR A 4 7.67 0.87 4.05
CA THR A 4 8.30 0.15 2.93
C THR A 4 7.53 -1.11 2.57
N VAL A 5 7.80 -1.67 1.39
CA VAL A 5 7.15 -2.89 0.89
C VAL A 5 8.21 -3.90 0.48
N VAL A 6 8.11 -5.11 1.02
CA VAL A 6 9.08 -6.18 0.76
C VAL A 6 8.40 -7.43 0.21
N ASN A 7 9.20 -8.28 -0.43
CA ASN A 7 8.75 -9.64 -0.72
C ASN A 7 8.71 -10.43 0.57
N LEU A 8 7.51 -10.86 0.97
CA LEU A 8 7.30 -11.53 2.26
C LEU A 8 8.03 -12.88 2.40
N LYS A 9 8.46 -13.47 1.28
CA LYS A 9 9.24 -14.73 1.29
C LYS A 9 10.74 -14.49 1.46
N GLU A 10 11.21 -13.27 1.19
CA GLU A 10 12.62 -12.94 1.13
C GLU A 10 13.07 -12.10 2.33
N GLU A 11 12.19 -11.24 2.84
CA GLU A 11 12.51 -10.31 3.93
C GLU A 11 11.45 -10.31 5.05
N PRO A 12 11.86 -10.01 6.29
CA PRO A 12 10.92 -9.85 7.40
C PRO A 12 10.00 -8.64 7.17
N PHE A 13 8.77 -8.74 7.68
CA PHE A 13 7.76 -7.70 7.57
C PHE A 13 6.93 -7.60 8.85
N ASP A 14 6.30 -6.45 9.07
CA ASP A 14 5.41 -6.23 10.21
C ASP A 14 3.98 -6.66 9.90
N ILE A 15 3.47 -6.30 8.72
CA ILE A 15 2.07 -6.51 8.34
C ILE A 15 1.95 -7.10 6.94
N TYR A 16 1.26 -8.24 6.83
CA TYR A 16 0.87 -8.81 5.55
C TYR A 16 -0.29 -8.03 4.93
N ILE A 17 -0.11 -7.58 3.69
CA ILE A 17 -1.10 -6.77 2.95
C ILE A 17 -1.67 -7.49 1.73
N GLY A 18 -1.33 -8.76 1.51
CA GLY A 18 -1.92 -9.57 0.43
C GLY A 18 -3.33 -10.05 0.79
N ARG A 19 -3.98 -10.78 -0.13
CA ARG A 19 -5.31 -11.35 0.13
C ARG A 19 -5.23 -12.52 1.13
N PRO A 20 -6.24 -12.73 2.01
CA PRO A 20 -7.51 -11.99 2.12
C PRO A 20 -7.49 -10.79 3.08
N SER A 21 -6.36 -10.08 3.25
CA SER A 21 -6.33 -8.92 4.15
C SER A 21 -7.20 -7.75 3.66
N LEU A 22 -7.57 -6.86 4.59
CA LEU A 22 -8.28 -5.60 4.30
C LEU A 22 -7.54 -4.73 3.28
N PHE A 23 -6.21 -4.82 3.24
CA PHE A 23 -5.34 -4.01 2.39
C PHE A 23 -4.99 -4.69 1.06
N GLY A 24 -5.58 -5.87 0.80
CA GLY A 24 -5.35 -6.62 -0.43
C GLY A 24 -5.95 -5.93 -1.65
N ASN A 25 -5.25 -6.04 -2.78
CA ASN A 25 -5.82 -5.63 -4.06
C ASN A 25 -7.05 -6.51 -4.41
N PRO A 26 -8.26 -5.94 -4.62
CA PRO A 26 -9.44 -6.73 -5.00
C PRO A 26 -9.41 -7.19 -6.47
N PHE A 27 -8.53 -6.62 -7.30
CA PHE A 27 -8.37 -6.96 -8.71
C PHE A 27 -7.36 -8.12 -8.90
N TYR A 28 -7.68 -9.02 -9.82
CA TYR A 28 -6.93 -10.23 -10.13
C TYR A 28 -6.32 -10.15 -11.53
N ILE A 29 -5.00 -10.34 -11.61
CA ILE A 29 -4.29 -10.42 -12.89
C ILE A 29 -4.88 -11.55 -13.74
N GLY A 30 -5.10 -11.29 -15.03
CA GLY A 30 -5.71 -12.20 -15.99
C GLY A 30 -7.24 -12.15 -16.02
N ARG A 31 -7.90 -11.87 -14.89
CA ARG A 31 -9.35 -11.66 -14.81
C ARG A 31 -9.73 -10.21 -15.04
N ASP A 32 -9.05 -9.31 -14.33
CA ASP A 32 -9.34 -7.88 -14.30
C ASP A 32 -8.33 -7.08 -15.13
N GLY A 33 -7.40 -7.74 -15.83
CA GLY A 33 -6.42 -7.12 -16.73
C GLY A 33 -4.99 -7.58 -16.46
N THR A 34 -4.03 -6.86 -17.05
CA THR A 34 -2.60 -6.98 -16.79
C THR A 34 -2.25 -6.57 -15.36
N ARG A 35 -1.00 -6.81 -14.94
CA ARG A 35 -0.50 -6.33 -13.63
C ARG A 35 -0.65 -4.83 -13.49
N GLU A 36 -0.21 -4.07 -14.50
CA GLU A 36 -0.26 -2.60 -14.49
C GLU A 36 -1.70 -2.11 -14.41
N GLU A 37 -2.62 -2.67 -15.19
CA GLU A 37 -4.04 -2.32 -15.10
C GLU A 37 -4.63 -2.62 -13.72
N CYS A 38 -4.28 -3.75 -13.10
CA CYS A 38 -4.74 -4.09 -11.76
C CYS A 38 -4.17 -3.15 -10.69
N ILE A 39 -2.95 -2.63 -10.88
CA ILE A 39 -2.35 -1.62 -9.99
C ILE A 39 -3.05 -0.27 -10.16
N GLU A 40 -3.30 0.16 -11.39
CA GLU A 40 -4.03 1.42 -11.65
C GLU A 40 -5.47 1.36 -11.12
N LYS A 41 -6.17 0.23 -11.34
CA LYS A 41 -7.50 0.00 -10.74
C LYS A 41 -7.45 0.04 -9.22
N PHE A 42 -6.42 -0.58 -8.61
CA PHE A 42 -6.23 -0.52 -7.17
C PHE A 42 -5.99 0.91 -6.68
N LYS A 43 -5.17 1.69 -7.40
CA LYS A 43 -4.92 3.09 -7.08
C LYS A 43 -6.22 3.88 -7.06
N SER A 44 -7.03 3.81 -8.12
CA SER A 44 -8.34 4.47 -8.15
C SER A 44 -9.27 4.00 -7.02
N PHE A 45 -9.38 2.68 -6.81
CA PHE A 45 -10.18 2.09 -5.72
C PHE A 45 -9.74 2.58 -4.34
N PHE A 46 -8.43 2.63 -4.09
CA PHE A 46 -7.85 3.06 -2.83
C PHE A 46 -8.22 4.51 -2.52
N TYR A 47 -8.01 5.43 -3.47
CA TYR A 47 -8.31 6.85 -3.27
C TYR A 47 -9.81 7.18 -3.26
N SER A 48 -10.67 6.34 -3.84
CA SER A 48 -12.11 6.46 -3.71
C SER A 48 -12.68 5.90 -2.41
N ASN A 49 -11.88 5.19 -1.60
CA ASN A 49 -12.35 4.51 -0.40
C ASN A 49 -11.77 5.15 0.88
N MET A 50 -12.49 6.14 1.41
CA MET A 50 -12.07 6.89 2.62
C MET A 50 -11.85 5.98 3.84
N ASN A 51 -12.66 4.92 4.00
CA ASN A 51 -12.52 4.00 5.13
C ASN A 51 -11.21 3.19 5.04
N LEU A 52 -10.87 2.73 3.84
CA LEU A 52 -9.61 2.02 3.58
C LEU A 52 -8.41 2.96 3.80
N MET A 53 -8.47 4.20 3.32
CA MET A 53 -7.42 5.19 3.52
C MET A 53 -7.21 5.49 5.01
N ARG A 54 -8.30 5.69 5.77
CA ARG A 54 -8.22 5.91 7.23
C ARG A 54 -7.59 4.72 7.94
N ALA A 55 -8.08 3.51 7.68
CA ALA A 55 -7.52 2.29 8.27
C ALA A 55 -6.05 2.09 7.89
N THR A 56 -5.67 2.48 6.68
CA THR A 56 -4.28 2.45 6.20
C THR A 56 -3.40 3.40 7.00
N LYS A 57 -3.82 4.67 7.19
CA LYS A 57 -3.09 5.63 8.03
C LYS A 57 -2.93 5.11 9.46
N GLU A 58 -4.00 4.61 10.06
CA GLU A 58 -4.00 4.18 11.46
C GLU A 58 -3.14 2.94 11.71
N LYS A 59 -3.15 1.97 10.78
CA LYS A 59 -2.54 0.65 11.03
C LYS A 59 -1.18 0.44 10.38
N LEU A 60 -0.90 1.13 9.27
CA LEU A 60 0.25 0.82 8.42
C LEU A 60 1.36 1.88 8.45
N SER A 61 1.12 3.06 9.04
CA SER A 61 2.11 4.14 9.11
C SER A 61 3.42 3.67 9.77
N GLY A 62 4.53 3.78 9.03
CA GLY A 62 5.87 3.42 9.50
C GLY A 62 6.13 1.92 9.63
N LYS A 63 5.30 1.07 9.01
CA LYS A 63 5.44 -0.39 9.01
C LYS A 63 6.15 -0.90 7.76
N VAL A 64 6.77 -2.07 7.87
CA VAL A 64 7.24 -2.86 6.74
C VAL A 64 6.09 -3.76 6.25
N LEU A 65 5.66 -3.57 5.01
CA LEU A 65 4.51 -4.26 4.42
C LEU A 65 4.96 -5.48 3.61
N GLY A 66 4.43 -6.66 3.95
CA GLY A 66 4.72 -7.91 3.25
C GLY A 66 3.73 -8.18 2.11
N CYS A 67 4.24 -8.37 0.89
CA CYS A 67 3.45 -8.81 -0.26
C CYS A 67 4.20 -9.81 -1.14
N TYR A 68 3.47 -10.73 -1.79
CA TYR A 68 4.05 -11.67 -2.76
C TYR A 68 4.42 -11.05 -4.11
N CYS A 69 3.95 -9.83 -4.41
CA CYS A 69 4.12 -9.23 -5.73
C CYS A 69 5.51 -8.63 -5.97
N LYS A 70 6.21 -8.22 -4.90
CA LYS A 70 7.59 -7.73 -5.02
C LYS A 70 8.50 -8.84 -5.58
N PRO A 71 9.49 -8.49 -6.44
CA PRO A 71 9.95 -7.13 -6.79
C PRO A 71 9.15 -6.41 -7.90
N LEU A 72 8.14 -7.06 -8.48
CA LEU A 72 7.33 -6.46 -9.54
C LEU A 72 6.38 -5.37 -8.96
N PRO A 73 5.76 -4.53 -9.82
CA PRO A 73 4.79 -3.53 -9.36
C PRO A 73 3.75 -4.12 -8.41
N CYS A 74 3.61 -3.49 -7.24
CA CYS A 74 2.83 -4.01 -6.12
C CYS A 74 1.80 -2.97 -5.66
N HIS A 75 0.64 -3.43 -5.21
CA HIS A 75 -0.39 -2.53 -4.66
C HIS A 75 0.09 -1.86 -3.37
N GLY A 76 1.01 -2.51 -2.65
CA GLY A 76 1.70 -1.93 -1.51
C GLY A 76 2.48 -0.66 -1.84
N ASP A 77 2.96 -0.50 -3.09
CA ASP A 77 3.70 0.69 -3.50
C ASP A 77 2.82 1.95 -3.40
N ILE A 78 1.54 1.83 -3.77
CA ILE A 78 0.55 2.90 -3.65
C ILE A 78 0.28 3.24 -2.19
N ILE A 79 0.17 2.22 -1.33
CA ILE A 79 -0.03 2.39 0.12
C ILE A 79 1.16 3.13 0.75
N ALA A 80 2.38 2.68 0.44
CA ALA A 80 3.59 3.28 0.96
C ALA A 80 3.77 4.73 0.46
N GLU A 81 3.49 5.00 -0.81
CA GLU A 81 3.50 6.35 -1.37
C GLU A 81 2.52 7.27 -0.62
N TYR A 82 1.28 6.83 -0.43
CA TYR A 82 0.27 7.58 0.32
C TYR A 82 0.74 7.93 1.74
N LEU A 83 1.19 6.94 2.51
CA LEU A 83 1.61 7.13 3.91
C LEU A 83 2.83 8.03 4.03
N ASN A 84 3.83 7.82 3.19
CA ASN A 84 5.06 8.61 3.19
C ASN A 84 4.82 10.04 2.66
N GLY A 85 3.77 10.26 1.87
CA GLY A 85 3.32 11.58 1.45
C GLY A 85 2.71 12.39 2.60
N LEU A 86 1.92 11.75 3.47
CA LEU A 86 1.31 12.40 4.64
C LEU A 86 2.34 12.93 5.64
N GLU A 87 3.38 12.14 5.94
CA GLU A 87 4.42 12.56 6.90
C GLU A 87 5.18 13.81 6.45
N LYS A 88 5.34 14.00 5.13
CA LYS A 88 6.02 15.18 4.57
C LYS A 88 5.18 16.44 4.77
N ASP A 89 3.86 16.31 4.70
CA ASP A 89 2.92 17.42 4.87
C ASP A 89 2.80 17.84 6.35
N GLU A 90 2.71 16.85 7.26
CA GLU A 90 2.66 17.06 8.71
C GLU A 90 3.93 17.76 9.24
N LYS A 91 5.11 17.42 8.69
CA LYS A 91 6.38 18.08 9.06
C LYS A 91 6.50 19.52 8.55
N ARG A 92 5.88 19.83 7.41
CA ARG A 92 5.86 21.20 6.85
C ARG A 92 4.97 22.12 7.68
N THR A 93 3.81 21.63 8.10
CA THR A 93 2.88 22.40 8.96
C THR A 93 3.39 22.57 10.39
N ALA A 94 4.10 21.59 10.95
CA ALA A 94 4.68 21.70 12.29
C ALA A 94 5.95 22.56 12.38
N SER A 95 6.51 23.01 11.25
CA SER A 95 7.71 23.84 11.17
C SER A 95 7.41 25.31 10.80
N SER A 96 6.13 25.71 10.83
CA SER A 96 5.66 27.09 10.58
C SER A 96 5.07 27.70 11.84
#